data_AF-A0A3Q0JC17-F1
#
_entry.id   AF-A0A3Q0JC17-F1
#
_cell.length_a   1.000
_cell.length_b   1.000
_cell.length_c   1.000
_cell.angle_alpha   90.00
_cell.angle_beta   90.00
_cell.angle_gamma   90.00
#
_symmetry.space_group_name_H-M   'P 1'
#
loop_
_entity.id
_entity.type
_entity.pdbx_description
1 polymer ?
#
loop_
_entity_poly.entity_id
_entity_poly.type
_entity_poly.pdbx_seq_one_letter_code
_entity_poly.pdbx_strand_id
1 'polypeptide(L)'
;MPFILDFTNEQEVEEYSSFILSKSLRGVENQEEFISRDDFKQYLEMVKTIQVEADLSSKEVISNYFVATRRSRPECNFPITSISKLTVLAESHARLRLNPTVTHEDAIAVIRLYEQSMSYVYGKSICTTVAPQMEMDFEQPAQVISYTKSPP
;
A
#
# COMPACT_ATOMS: atom_id res chain seq x y z
N MET A 1 -1.00 -12.08 16.77
CA MET A 1 -1.03 -11.02 15.74
C MET A 1 -1.99 -9.94 16.20
N PRO A 2 -1.51 -8.74 16.58
CA PRO A 2 -2.39 -7.64 16.99
C PRO A 2 -1.92 -6.30 16.38
N PHE A 3 -2.32 -5.95 15.16
CA PHE A 3 -1.91 -4.65 14.56
C PHE A 3 -3.03 -3.95 13.79
N ILE A 4 -4.29 -4.37 13.96
CA ILE A 4 -5.43 -3.52 13.61
C ILE A 4 -5.78 -2.79 14.92
N LEU A 5 -5.35 -1.53 15.04
CA LEU A 5 -5.76 -0.64 16.13
C LEU A 5 -7.28 -0.48 16.07
N ASP A 6 -7.93 -0.53 17.23
CA ASP A 6 -9.31 -0.06 17.35
C ASP A 6 -9.35 1.46 17.17
N PHE A 7 -10.42 1.94 16.53
CA PHE A 7 -10.67 3.38 16.37
C PHE A 7 -10.77 4.03 17.76
N THR A 8 -9.84 4.93 18.07
CA THR A 8 -9.88 5.73 19.32
C THR A 8 -10.56 7.08 19.11
N ASN A 9 -10.76 7.48 17.86
CA ASN A 9 -11.33 8.76 17.47
C ASN A 9 -12.84 8.63 17.28
N GLU A 10 -13.63 9.42 17.99
CA GLU A 10 -15.10 9.39 17.93
C GLU A 10 -15.62 9.65 16.50
N GLN A 11 -14.93 10.52 15.75
CA GLN A 11 -15.29 10.85 14.37
C GLN A 11 -15.18 9.64 13.44
N GLU A 12 -14.09 8.85 13.55
CA GLU A 12 -13.88 7.64 12.75
C GLU A 12 -14.90 6.55 13.08
N VAL A 13 -15.28 6.46 14.37
CA VAL A 13 -16.30 5.51 14.84
C VAL A 13 -17.68 5.87 14.29
N GLU A 14 -18.04 7.16 14.28
CA GLU A 14 -19.30 7.64 13.72
C GLU A 14 -19.38 7.37 12.21
N GLU A 15 -18.31 7.68 11.48
CA GLU A 15 -18.21 7.42 10.03
C GLU A 15 -18.34 5.94 9.71
N TYR A 16 -17.61 5.08 10.41
CA TYR A 16 -17.71 3.63 10.25
C TYR A 16 -19.10 3.10 10.59
N SER A 17 -19.71 3.60 11.66
CA SER A 17 -21.07 3.22 12.06
C SER A 17 -22.10 3.62 10.98
N SER A 18 -21.99 4.83 10.45
CA SER A 18 -22.84 5.32 9.36
C SER A 18 -22.66 4.47 8.09
N PHE A 19 -21.43 4.06 7.78
CA PHE A 19 -21.11 3.18 6.66
C PHE A 19 -21.78 1.82 6.80
N ILE A 20 -21.65 1.18 7.97
CA ILE A 20 -22.26 -0.14 8.25
C ILE A 20 -23.80 -0.07 8.18
N LEU A 21 -24.40 1.00 8.73
CA LEU A 21 -25.84 1.22 8.63
C LEU A 21 -26.26 1.39 7.16
N SER A 22 -25.56 2.23 6.40
CA SER A 22 -25.85 2.47 4.99
C SER A 22 -25.79 1.17 4.16
N LYS A 23 -24.81 0.30 4.46
CA LYS A 23 -24.65 -1.02 3.85
C LYS A 23 -25.80 -1.97 4.21
N SER A 24 -26.27 -1.91 5.46
CA SER A 24 -27.39 -2.75 5.93
C SER A 24 -28.73 -2.31 5.34
N LEU A 25 -28.94 -0.99 5.20
CA LEU A 25 -30.14 -0.40 4.62
C LEU A 25 -30.25 -0.62 3.11
N ARG A 26 -29.15 -0.57 2.37
CA ARG A 26 -29.14 -0.76 0.90
C ARG A 26 -29.29 -2.24 0.48
N GLY A 27 -29.18 -3.18 1.41
CA GLY A 27 -29.08 -4.60 1.07
C GLY A 27 -27.75 -4.94 0.40
N VAL A 28 -27.48 -6.23 0.19
CA VAL A 28 -26.21 -6.74 -0.40
C VAL A 28 -26.01 -6.28 -1.85
N GLU A 29 -27.01 -5.68 -2.47
CA GLU A 29 -27.00 -5.34 -3.89
C GLU A 29 -26.50 -3.91 -4.12
N ASN A 30 -25.41 -3.83 -4.89
CA ASN A 30 -24.89 -2.64 -5.57
C ASN A 30 -24.20 -1.62 -4.64
N GLN A 31 -23.05 -2.01 -4.11
CA GLN A 31 -21.96 -1.03 -4.13
C GLN A 31 -21.61 -0.81 -5.61
N GLU A 32 -21.57 0.44 -6.07
CA GLU A 32 -21.00 0.78 -7.37
C GLU A 32 -19.51 0.45 -7.30
N GLU A 33 -19.17 -0.82 -7.51
CA GLU A 33 -17.79 -1.26 -7.63
C GLU A 33 -17.23 -0.57 -8.89
N PHE A 34 -16.27 0.34 -8.70
CA PHE A 34 -15.61 1.04 -9.81
C PHE A 34 -14.94 0.07 -10.79
N ILE A 35 -14.61 -1.13 -10.33
CA ILE A 35 -14.03 -2.22 -11.10
C ILE A 35 -14.86 -3.49 -10.83
N SER A 36 -15.35 -4.14 -11.89
CA SER A 36 -16.02 -5.43 -11.76
C SER A 36 -15.08 -6.48 -11.17
N ARG A 37 -15.60 -7.37 -10.33
CA ARG A 37 -14.80 -8.47 -9.77
C ARG A 37 -14.16 -9.35 -10.82
N ASP A 38 -14.81 -9.52 -11.97
CA ASP A 38 -14.27 -10.37 -13.03
C ASP A 38 -13.12 -9.69 -13.78
N ASP A 39 -13.19 -8.38 -14.00
CA ASP A 39 -12.09 -7.58 -14.54
C ASP A 39 -10.90 -7.58 -13.57
N PHE A 40 -11.17 -7.45 -12.27
CA PHE A 40 -10.14 -7.50 -11.25
C PHE A 40 -9.44 -8.87 -11.19
N LYS A 41 -10.19 -9.97 -11.30
CA LYS A 41 -9.60 -11.32 -11.40
C LYS A 41 -8.75 -11.46 -12.66
N GLN A 42 -9.24 -10.99 -13.81
CA GLN A 42 -8.49 -11.07 -15.07
C GLN A 42 -7.18 -10.28 -14.98
N TYR A 43 -7.23 -9.09 -14.37
CA TYR A 43 -6.04 -8.29 -14.09
C TYR A 43 -5.05 -9.03 -13.19
N LEU A 44 -5.50 -9.67 -12.10
CA LEU A 44 -4.62 -10.45 -11.23
C LEU A 44 -3.99 -11.64 -11.95
N GLU A 45 -4.73 -12.33 -12.83
CA GLU A 45 -4.17 -13.41 -13.65
C GLU A 45 -3.10 -12.88 -14.62
N MET A 46 -3.32 -11.71 -15.23
CA MET A 46 -2.33 -11.06 -16.07
C MET A 46 -1.06 -10.71 -15.28
N VAL A 47 -1.20 -10.07 -14.12
CA VAL A 47 -0.09 -9.65 -13.25
C VAL A 47 0.80 -10.82 -12.83
N LYS A 48 0.22 -12.01 -12.56
CA LYS A 48 0.98 -13.21 -12.18
C LYS A 48 1.94 -13.71 -13.26
N THR A 49 1.63 -13.47 -14.54
CA THR A 49 2.45 -13.96 -15.66
C THR A 49 3.69 -13.11 -15.90
N ILE A 50 3.74 -11.89 -15.36
CA ILE A 50 4.84 -10.95 -15.58
C ILE A 50 6.04 -11.37 -14.75
N GLN A 51 7.13 -11.72 -15.43
CA GLN A 51 8.43 -11.85 -14.77
C GLN A 51 9.01 -10.46 -14.55
N VAL A 52 9.38 -10.18 -13.30
CA VAL A 52 9.93 -8.89 -12.91
C VAL A 52 11.36 -9.07 -12.47
N GLU A 53 12.22 -8.25 -13.05
CA GLU A 53 13.63 -8.18 -12.70
C GLU A 53 13.93 -6.91 -11.91
N ALA A 54 14.62 -7.07 -10.78
CA ALA A 54 15.00 -5.94 -9.95
C ALA A 54 16.28 -5.27 -10.49
N ASP A 55 16.16 -3.98 -10.80
CA ASP A 55 17.28 -3.13 -11.20
C ASP A 55 18.35 -3.02 -10.10
N LEU A 56 19.58 -2.66 -10.48
CA LEU A 56 20.68 -2.50 -9.52
C LEU A 56 20.39 -1.34 -8.55
N SER A 57 19.81 -0.25 -9.05
CA SER A 57 19.48 0.93 -8.22
C SER A 57 18.47 0.61 -7.12
N SER A 58 17.42 -0.16 -7.43
CA SER A 58 16.41 -0.56 -6.43
C SER A 58 16.99 -1.51 -5.38
N LYS A 59 17.86 -2.45 -5.77
CA LYS A 59 18.57 -3.33 -4.83
C LYS A 59 19.47 -2.56 -3.88
N GLU A 60 20.21 -1.58 -4.39
CA GLU A 60 21.10 -0.75 -3.58
C GLU A 60 20.31 0.05 -2.53
N VAL A 61 19.18 0.62 -2.90
CA VAL A 61 18.31 1.39 -2.00
C VAL A 61 17.79 0.52 -0.85
N ILE A 62 17.30 -0.69 -1.15
CA ILE A 62 16.81 -1.63 -0.12
C ILE A 62 17.94 -2.06 0.82
N SER A 63 19.14 -2.32 0.27
CA SER A 63 20.32 -2.68 1.06
C SER A 63 20.78 -1.53 1.97
N ASN A 64 20.82 -0.31 1.45
CA ASN A 64 21.19 0.88 2.21
C ASN A 64 20.19 1.16 3.33
N TYR A 65 18.90 1.01 3.05
CA TYR A 65 17.85 1.08 4.06
C TYR A 65 18.04 0.04 5.17
N PHE A 66 18.27 -1.23 4.81
CA PHE A 66 18.53 -2.30 5.79
C PHE A 66 19.67 -1.94 6.76
N VAL A 67 20.80 -1.50 6.21
CA VAL A 67 21.99 -1.14 7.01
C VAL A 67 21.70 0.08 7.88
N ALA A 68 21.02 1.10 7.34
CA ALA A 68 20.63 2.30 8.08
C ALA A 68 19.70 1.96 9.26
N THR A 69 18.68 1.12 9.05
CA THR A 69 17.73 0.72 10.07
C THR A 69 18.40 -0.06 11.21
N ARG A 70 19.29 -1.01 10.89
CA ARG A 70 20.03 -1.76 11.93
C ARG A 70 20.98 -0.89 12.75
N ARG A 71 21.56 0.15 12.15
CA ARG A 71 22.46 1.08 12.85
C ARG A 71 21.70 2.08 13.72
N SER A 72 20.58 2.58 13.23
CA SER A 72 19.77 3.58 13.92
C SER A 72 18.89 2.98 15.02
N ARG A 73 18.46 1.72 14.86
CA ARG A 73 17.62 1.00 15.83
C ARG A 73 18.17 -0.39 16.12
N PRO A 74 19.22 -0.51 16.94
CA PRO A 74 19.78 -1.80 17.32
C PRO A 74 18.77 -2.68 18.08
N GLU A 75 17.82 -2.08 18.79
CA GLU A 75 16.75 -2.76 19.54
C GLU A 75 15.70 -3.42 18.62
N CYS A 76 15.56 -2.90 17.38
CA CYS A 76 14.69 -3.51 16.39
C CYS A 76 15.42 -4.73 15.82
N ASN A 77 15.06 -5.92 16.28
CA ASN A 77 15.64 -7.18 15.84
C ASN A 77 15.27 -7.48 14.37
N PHE A 78 15.93 -6.77 13.45
CA PHE A 78 15.66 -6.76 12.01
C PHE A 78 16.34 -7.98 11.37
N PRO A 79 15.58 -9.03 11.00
CA PRO A 79 16.17 -10.26 10.50
C PRO A 79 16.74 -10.05 9.10
N ILE A 80 17.79 -10.79 8.75
CA ILE A 80 18.38 -10.73 7.40
C ILE A 80 17.39 -11.10 6.30
N THR A 81 16.39 -11.93 6.62
CA THR A 81 15.30 -12.30 5.72
C THR A 81 14.43 -11.12 5.32
N SER A 82 14.43 -10.02 6.07
CA SER A 82 13.64 -8.83 5.73
C SER A 82 14.10 -8.17 4.43
N ILE A 83 15.39 -8.28 4.05
CA ILE A 83 15.86 -7.82 2.73
C ILE A 83 15.12 -8.58 1.63
N SER A 84 15.10 -9.91 1.72
CA SER A 84 14.40 -10.76 0.74
C SER A 84 12.90 -10.45 0.69
N LYS A 85 12.25 -10.20 1.84
CA LYS A 85 10.85 -9.79 1.89
C LYS A 85 10.62 -8.44 1.20
N LEU A 86 11.48 -7.45 1.45
CA LEU A 86 11.39 -6.13 0.82
C LEU A 86 11.59 -6.24 -0.70
N THR A 87 12.54 -7.06 -1.16
CA THR A 87 12.76 -7.30 -2.59
C THR A 87 11.53 -7.94 -3.25
N VAL A 88 10.97 -9.00 -2.67
CA VAL A 88 9.76 -9.65 -3.20
C VAL A 88 8.56 -8.70 -3.19
N LEU A 89 8.44 -7.83 -2.17
CA LEU A 89 7.38 -6.82 -2.13
C LEU A 89 7.56 -5.77 -3.22
N ALA A 90 8.80 -5.35 -3.52
CA ALA A 90 9.10 -4.38 -4.57
C ALA A 90 8.84 -4.96 -5.96
N GLU A 91 9.20 -6.23 -6.17
CA GLU A 91 8.84 -6.97 -7.39
C GLU A 91 7.33 -7.07 -7.54
N SER A 92 6.61 -7.38 -6.46
CA SER A 92 5.14 -7.47 -6.49
C SER A 92 4.49 -6.13 -6.80
N HIS A 93 5.04 -5.03 -6.26
CA HIS A 93 4.57 -3.68 -6.57
C HIS A 93 4.78 -3.32 -8.04
N ALA A 94 5.96 -3.63 -8.60
CA ALA A 94 6.23 -3.45 -10.03
C ALA A 94 5.33 -4.34 -10.91
N ARG A 95 5.05 -5.59 -10.49
CA ARG A 95 4.08 -6.48 -11.15
C ARG A 95 2.69 -5.87 -11.21
N LEU A 96 2.21 -5.30 -10.11
CA LEU A 96 0.92 -4.59 -10.08
C LEU A 96 0.94 -3.35 -10.99
N ARG A 97 2.08 -2.67 -11.13
CA ARG A 97 2.23 -1.58 -12.12
C ARG A 97 2.35 -2.07 -13.56
N LEU A 98 2.30 -3.39 -13.81
CA LEU A 98 2.54 -4.02 -15.12
C LEU A 98 3.92 -3.71 -15.71
N ASN A 99 4.88 -3.36 -14.85
CA ASN A 99 6.23 -3.05 -15.25
C ASN A 99 7.11 -4.30 -15.09
N PRO A 100 7.89 -4.68 -16.12
CA PRO A 100 8.80 -5.82 -16.04
C PRO A 100 10.07 -5.54 -15.21
N THR A 101 10.29 -4.28 -14.82
CA THR A 101 11.48 -3.85 -14.08
C THR A 101 11.10 -3.13 -12.79
N VAL A 102 11.82 -3.43 -11.70
CA VAL A 102 11.63 -2.74 -10.42
C VAL A 102 12.30 -1.38 -10.47
N THR A 103 11.50 -0.33 -10.38
CA THR A 103 11.97 1.05 -10.38
C THR A 103 12.38 1.51 -8.98
N HIS A 104 13.09 2.64 -8.91
CA HIS A 104 13.44 3.28 -7.65
C HIS A 104 12.20 3.64 -6.79
N GLU A 105 11.12 4.07 -7.43
CA GLU A 105 9.86 4.42 -6.78
C GLU A 105 9.24 3.21 -6.06
N ASP A 106 9.30 2.03 -6.70
CA ASP A 106 8.77 0.79 -6.13
C ASP A 106 9.52 0.40 -4.84
N ALA A 107 10.84 0.60 -4.83
CA ALA A 107 11.66 0.39 -3.64
C ALA A 107 11.30 1.37 -2.51
N ILE A 108 11.10 2.66 -2.83
CA ILE A 108 10.69 3.67 -1.84
C ILE A 108 9.31 3.35 -1.27
N ALA A 109 8.33 2.99 -2.12
CA ALA A 109 6.97 2.68 -1.67
C ALA A 109 6.97 1.53 -0.66
N VAL A 110 7.74 0.48 -0.95
CA VAL A 110 7.91 -0.68 -0.06
C VAL A 110 8.62 -0.32 1.23
N ILE A 111 9.67 0.49 1.17
CA ILE A 111 10.37 0.99 2.36
C ILE A 111 9.43 1.81 3.24
N ARG A 112 8.61 2.68 2.65
CA ARG A 112 7.63 3.50 3.39
C ARG A 112 6.60 2.62 4.09
N LEU A 113 6.04 1.63 3.40
CA LEU A 113 5.10 0.67 3.97
C LEU A 113 5.75 -0.10 5.14
N TYR A 114 6.99 -0.54 4.96
CA TYR A 114 7.72 -1.24 6.01
C TYR A 114 8.02 -0.33 7.21
N GLU A 115 8.45 0.91 6.97
CA GLU A 115 8.67 1.91 8.02
C GLU A 115 7.40 2.19 8.82
N GLN A 116 6.25 2.28 8.17
CA GLN A 116 4.98 2.46 8.86
C GLN A 116 4.67 1.27 9.78
N SER A 117 4.91 0.04 9.30
CA SER A 117 4.74 -1.17 10.12
C SER A 117 5.71 -1.22 11.31
N MET A 118 6.97 -0.85 11.09
CA MET A 118 7.99 -0.77 12.14
C MET A 118 7.68 0.33 13.15
N SER A 119 7.16 1.45 12.67
CA SER A 119 6.83 2.59 13.52
C SER A 119 5.68 2.28 14.47
N TYR A 120 4.78 1.40 14.06
CA TYR A 120 3.76 0.86 14.94
C TYR A 120 4.38 -0.08 15.99
N VAL A 121 5.18 -1.06 15.57
CA VAL A 121 5.72 -2.09 16.49
C VAL A 121 6.73 -1.51 17.49
N TYR A 122 7.60 -0.61 17.03
CA TYR A 122 8.77 -0.13 17.77
C TYR A 122 8.75 1.37 18.06
N GLY A 123 7.67 2.07 17.71
CA GLY A 123 7.55 3.52 17.90
C GLY A 123 8.30 4.33 16.83
N LYS A 124 8.47 5.63 17.10
CA LYS A 124 8.98 6.71 16.21
C LYS A 124 9.80 6.25 14.98
N SER A 125 9.33 6.61 13.78
CA SER A 125 10.00 6.31 12.50
C SER A 125 11.44 6.85 12.45
N ILE A 126 12.33 6.20 11.68
CA ILE A 126 13.65 6.79 11.36
C ILE A 126 13.53 7.87 10.29
N CYS A 127 12.45 7.83 9.51
CA CYS A 127 12.18 8.74 8.41
C CYS A 127 11.27 9.91 8.82
N THR A 128 10.60 9.83 9.98
CA THR A 128 9.58 10.82 10.37
C THR A 128 9.52 10.98 11.88
N THR A 129 9.48 12.22 12.35
CA THR A 129 9.35 12.57 13.77
C THR A 129 7.91 12.54 14.29
N VAL A 130 6.94 12.51 13.37
CA VAL A 130 5.50 12.42 13.61
C VAL A 130 5.10 10.94 13.70
N ALA A 131 4.22 10.60 14.64
CA ALA A 131 3.66 9.25 14.73
C ALA A 131 2.84 8.93 13.47
N PRO A 132 2.79 7.66 13.00
CA PRO A 132 1.95 7.30 11.87
C PRO A 132 0.48 7.59 12.22
N GLN A 133 -0.09 8.62 11.62
CA GLN A 133 -1.53 8.87 11.64
C GLN A 133 -2.13 8.18 10.41
N MET A 134 -3.23 7.47 10.61
CA MET A 134 -4.02 6.92 9.51
C MET A 134 -4.85 8.07 8.93
N GLU A 135 -4.22 8.95 8.17
CA GLU A 135 -4.97 9.94 7.38
C GLU A 135 -5.52 9.22 6.16
N MET A 136 -6.82 8.92 6.20
CA MET A 136 -7.55 8.54 4.99
C MET A 136 -7.93 9.82 4.26
N ASP A 137 -7.03 10.27 3.37
CA ASP A 137 -7.38 11.31 2.41
C ASP A 137 -8.38 10.72 1.41
N PHE A 138 -9.67 10.89 1.70
CA PHE A 138 -10.72 10.74 0.71
C PHE A 138 -10.66 11.93 -0.25
N GLU A 139 -9.61 12.00 -1.06
CA GLU A 139 -9.60 12.90 -2.21
C GLU A 139 -10.80 12.56 -3.09
N GLN A 140 -11.46 13.62 -3.55
CA GLN A 140 -12.71 13.61 -4.30
C GLN A 140 -12.71 12.55 -5.42
N PRO A 141 -13.86 11.90 -5.69
CA PRO A 141 -13.95 10.91 -6.76
C PRO A 141 -13.42 11.54 -8.06
N ALA A 142 -12.44 10.86 -8.65
CA ALA A 142 -11.78 11.25 -9.89
C ALA A 142 -12.81 11.81 -10.88
N GLN A 143 -12.61 13.05 -11.34
CA GLN A 143 -13.47 13.63 -12.36
C GLN A 143 -13.42 12.75 -13.60
N VAL A 144 -14.53 12.09 -13.90
CA VAL A 144 -14.75 11.32 -15.11
C VAL A 144 -14.52 12.26 -16.29
N ILE A 145 -13.41 12.06 -17.01
CA ILE A 145 -13.17 12.75 -18.28
C ILE A 145 -14.24 12.23 -19.24
N SER A 146 -15.28 13.03 -19.45
CA SER A 146 -16.32 12.77 -20.43
C SER A 146 -15.72 12.96 -21.82
N TYR A 147 -15.48 11.85 -22.53
CA TYR A 147 -15.21 11.89 -23.96
C TYR A 147 -16.50 12.34 -24.67
N THR A 148 -16.59 13.62 -25.01
CA THR A 148 -17.63 14.14 -25.89
C THR A 148 -17.37 13.60 -27.29
N LYS A 149 -18.17 12.62 -27.68
CA LYS A 149 -18.25 12.15 -29.07
C LYS A 149 -18.84 13.29 -29.92
N SER A 150 -18.04 13.88 -30.81
CA SER A 150 -18.51 14.84 -31.81
C SER A 150 -19.48 14.15 -32.79
N PRO A 151 -20.68 14.70 -33.04
CA PRO A 151 -21.56 14.18 -34.09
C PRO A 151 -21.08 14.56 -35.50
N PRO A 152 -21.53 13.83 -36.54
CA PRO A 152 -21.05 13.93 -37.92
C PRO A 152 -21.47 15.21 -38.65
#